data_AF-A0A6S6PJ45-F1
#
_entry.id   AF-A0A6S6PJ45-F1
#
_cell.length_a   1.000
_cell.length_b   1.000
_cell.length_c   1.000
_cell.angle_alpha   90.00
_cell.angle_beta   90.00
_cell.angle_gamma   90.00
#
_symmetry.space_group_name_H-M   'P 1'
#
loop_
_entity.id
_entity.type
_entity.pdbx_description
1 polymer ?
#
loop_
_entity_poly.entity_id
_entity_poly.type
_entity_poly.pdbx_seq_one_letter_code
_entity_poly.pdbx_strand_id
1 'polypeptide(L)'
;MKVLTTAGEEFLLGPEGSLAISKPLITKVDSGDKTTYQITVGSESSARKVLNGLKRKHPKIDVETTLASVQATRSYAKGVFCLDIGFGGDKAGRSLVKSTLALAKAAGIPIDLCTDAVGYLQDSAPPCFGYYFVRDLIVERPAAIPLHCIAIEATPDTGLILGYAEYFGVHRAVVCLGREYRGKAVRATYALDPRTGTQLNLNVDLSFNETDVEEIYDYQMDDIAGRQAAFGAVFSPYLQEKRKTEWECVVKDALSYAWLNCGATPNTMLTIADKLAIVRLFGDKAIPFLTQAQGWDVQVARHYAELVACQILNLAASDFRFEDKSGYSQTAEPLF
;
A
#
# COMPACT_ATOMS: atom_id res chain seq x y z
N MET A 1 -4.68 11.03 6.06
CA MET A 1 -3.44 10.89 6.85
C MET A 1 -2.33 11.69 6.18
N LYS A 2 -1.41 12.33 6.93
CA LYS A 2 -0.21 12.95 6.32
C LYS A 2 0.85 11.88 6.09
N VAL A 3 1.49 11.90 4.93
CA VAL A 3 2.57 10.97 4.57
C VAL A 3 3.74 11.74 3.98
N LEU A 4 4.95 11.25 4.22
CA LEU A 4 6.20 11.86 3.78
C LEU A 4 6.94 10.89 2.86
N THR A 5 7.55 11.41 1.80
CA THR A 5 8.48 10.62 0.99
C THR A 5 9.92 10.77 1.46
N THR A 6 10.81 9.84 1.10
CA THR A 6 12.25 9.97 1.33
C THR A 6 12.89 11.18 0.64
N ALA A 7 12.21 11.77 -0.36
CA ALA A 7 12.61 13.02 -1.00
C ALA A 7 12.11 14.28 -0.25
N GLY A 8 11.42 14.11 0.88
CA GLY A 8 10.89 15.22 1.69
C GLY A 8 9.56 15.79 1.20
N GLU A 9 8.85 15.10 0.30
CA GLU A 9 7.55 15.56 -0.19
C GLU A 9 6.42 15.17 0.76
N GLU A 10 5.57 16.14 1.11
CA GLU A 10 4.43 15.94 2.00
C GLU A 10 3.11 15.82 1.25
N PHE A 11 2.41 14.71 1.46
CA PHE A 11 1.10 14.45 0.87
C PHE A 11 0.04 14.17 1.93
N LEU A 12 -1.22 14.39 1.54
CA LEU A 12 -2.40 13.90 2.22
C LEU A 12 -2.86 12.63 1.53
N LEU A 13 -2.75 11.50 2.22
CA LEU A 13 -3.34 10.22 1.83
C LEU A 13 -4.82 10.22 2.21
N GLY A 14 -5.68 10.17 1.19
CA GLY A 14 -7.13 10.04 1.30
C GLY A 14 -7.61 8.59 1.19
N PRO A 15 -8.94 8.38 1.21
CA PRO A 15 -9.55 7.06 0.96
C PRO A 15 -9.08 6.49 -0.39
N GLU A 16 -9.12 5.15 -0.52
CA GLU A 16 -8.74 4.43 -1.76
C GLU A 16 -7.31 4.68 -2.27
N GLY A 17 -6.45 5.31 -1.46
CA GLY A 17 -5.07 5.59 -1.83
C GLY A 17 -4.85 6.89 -2.60
N SER A 18 -5.85 7.78 -2.70
CA SER A 18 -5.68 9.08 -3.36
C SER A 18 -4.61 9.93 -2.66
N LEU A 19 -3.75 10.61 -3.42
CA LEU A 19 -2.70 11.48 -2.90
C LEU A 19 -2.91 12.92 -3.39
N ALA A 20 -2.88 13.87 -2.45
CA ALA A 20 -2.91 15.30 -2.74
C ALA A 20 -1.74 15.99 -2.05
N ILE A 21 -1.11 16.98 -2.69
CA ILE A 21 -0.06 17.76 -2.03
C ILE A 21 -0.62 18.47 -0.79
N SER A 22 0.09 18.33 0.33
CA SER A 22 -0.34 18.86 1.63
C SER A 22 -0.15 20.37 1.69
N LYS A 23 0.97 20.87 1.14
CA LYS A 23 1.35 22.28 1.14
C LYS A 23 1.31 22.83 -0.29
N PRO A 24 0.73 24.01 -0.51
CA PRO A 24 0.77 24.65 -1.81
C PRO A 24 2.20 25.06 -2.17
N LEU A 25 2.61 24.80 -3.40
CA LEU A 25 3.87 25.31 -3.95
C LEU A 25 3.57 26.63 -4.68
N ILE A 26 4.24 27.72 -4.28
CA ILE A 26 4.06 29.03 -4.89
C ILE A 26 5.44 29.52 -5.34
N THR A 27 5.64 29.56 -6.65
CA THR A 27 6.87 30.08 -7.25
C THR A 27 6.58 31.44 -7.87
N LYS A 28 7.37 32.45 -7.50
CA LYS A 28 7.32 33.77 -8.14
C LYS A 28 8.27 33.78 -9.32
N VAL A 29 7.75 34.08 -10.51
CA VAL A 29 8.52 34.27 -11.73
C VAL A 29 8.53 35.76 -12.04
N ASP A 30 9.70 36.38 -11.86
CA ASP A 30 9.89 37.79 -12.19
C ASP A 30 10.06 37.93 -13.71
N SER A 31 9.04 38.48 -14.37
CA SER A 31 9.09 38.86 -15.78
C SER A 31 9.02 40.39 -15.88
N GLY A 32 10.14 41.04 -15.55
CA GLY A 32 10.33 42.49 -15.68
C GLY A 32 9.25 43.32 -14.96
N ASP A 33 8.22 43.72 -15.69
CA ASP A 33 7.16 44.66 -15.25
C ASP A 33 5.90 43.98 -14.69
N LYS A 34 5.81 42.64 -14.74
CA LYS A 34 4.69 41.86 -14.20
C LYS A 34 5.19 40.72 -13.33
N THR A 35 4.68 40.66 -12.11
CA THR A 35 4.88 39.50 -11.23
C THR A 35 3.93 38.38 -11.65
N THR A 36 4.50 37.25 -12.06
CA THR A 36 3.73 36.03 -12.36
C THR A 36 3.91 35.03 -11.23
N TYR A 37 2.81 34.44 -10.76
CA TYR A 37 2.83 33.37 -9.76
C TYR A 37 2.47 32.05 -10.41
N GLN A 38 3.33 31.05 -10.25
CA GLN A 38 3.02 29.67 -10.56
C GLN A 38 2.61 28.97 -9.26
N ILE A 39 1.37 28.50 -9.19
CA ILE A 39 0.76 27.95 -7.98
C ILE A 39 0.36 26.50 -8.25
N THR A 40 0.86 25.57 -7.45
CA THR A 40 0.42 24.17 -7.44
C THR A 40 -0.24 23.88 -6.11
N VAL A 41 -1.45 23.33 -6.16
CA VAL A 41 -2.32 23.09 -4.99
C VAL A 41 -2.96 21.71 -5.08
N GLY A 42 -3.20 21.08 -3.92
CA GLY A 42 -3.74 19.71 -3.85
C GLY A 42 -5.27 19.63 -3.93
N SER A 43 -5.97 20.76 -3.92
CA SER A 43 -7.43 20.82 -4.09
C SER A 43 -7.87 22.23 -4.49
N GLU A 44 -9.07 22.33 -5.06
CA GLU A 44 -9.71 23.61 -5.35
C GLU A 44 -9.92 24.46 -4.08
N SER A 45 -10.25 23.80 -2.95
CA SER A 45 -10.38 24.49 -1.67
C SER A 45 -9.06 25.14 -1.21
N SER A 46 -7.93 24.47 -1.45
CA SER A 46 -6.60 25.02 -1.21
C SER A 46 -6.25 26.12 -2.20
N ALA A 47 -6.62 25.97 -3.48
CA ALA A 47 -6.48 26.99 -4.52
C ALA A 47 -7.13 28.31 -4.10
N ARG A 48 -8.40 28.24 -3.69
CA ARG A 48 -9.18 29.39 -3.24
C ARG A 48 -8.56 30.07 -2.02
N LYS A 49 -8.07 29.30 -1.04
CA LYS A 49 -7.36 29.84 0.14
C LYS A 49 -6.09 30.60 -0.26
N VAL A 50 -5.28 30.03 -1.14
CA VAL A 50 -4.03 30.66 -1.62
C VAL A 50 -4.34 31.95 -2.39
N LEU A 51 -5.30 31.91 -3.32
CA LEU A 51 -5.70 33.07 -4.12
C LEU A 51 -6.27 34.20 -3.26
N ASN A 52 -7.09 33.88 -2.26
CA ASN A 52 -7.56 34.87 -1.29
C ASN A 52 -6.41 35.49 -0.47
N GLY A 53 -5.40 34.70 -0.12
CA GLY A 53 -4.19 35.19 0.52
C GLY A 53 -3.39 36.15 -0.38
N LEU A 54 -3.26 35.82 -1.67
CA LEU A 54 -2.57 36.66 -2.65
C LEU A 54 -3.37 37.94 -2.97
N LYS A 55 -4.70 37.87 -3.04
CA LYS A 55 -5.57 39.03 -3.26
C LYS A 55 -5.38 40.12 -2.20
N ARG A 56 -5.10 39.74 -0.95
CA ARG A 56 -4.77 40.71 0.13
C ARG A 56 -3.54 41.55 -0.19
N LYS A 57 -2.54 40.96 -0.88
CA LYS A 57 -1.30 41.65 -1.30
C LYS A 57 -1.42 42.29 -2.68
N HIS A 58 -2.26 41.72 -3.54
CA HIS A 58 -2.49 42.16 -4.93
C HIS A 58 -4.00 42.24 -5.20
N PRO A 59 -4.66 43.36 -4.86
CA PRO A 59 -6.13 43.49 -4.94
C PRO A 59 -6.74 43.29 -6.32
N LYS A 60 -5.93 43.39 -7.38
CA LYS A 60 -6.34 43.19 -8.79
C LYS A 60 -6.57 41.72 -9.17
N ILE A 61 -6.20 40.76 -8.31
CA ILE A 61 -6.46 39.34 -8.56
C ILE A 61 -7.96 39.05 -8.42
N ASP A 62 -8.57 38.60 -9.51
CA ASP A 62 -9.90 38.00 -9.50
C ASP A 62 -9.77 36.50 -9.19
N VAL A 63 -10.28 36.09 -8.04
CA VAL A 63 -10.19 34.71 -7.54
C VAL A 63 -10.99 33.77 -8.42
N GLU A 64 -12.22 34.13 -8.82
CA GLU A 64 -13.09 33.22 -9.56
C GLU A 64 -12.60 33.03 -10.99
N THR A 65 -12.21 34.12 -11.65
CA THR A 65 -11.64 34.05 -13.00
C THR A 65 -10.32 33.26 -13.01
N THR A 66 -9.49 33.40 -11.96
CA THR A 66 -8.25 32.62 -11.85
C THR A 66 -8.53 31.14 -11.58
N LEU A 67 -9.50 30.82 -10.73
CA LEU A 67 -9.91 29.44 -10.46
C LEU A 67 -10.46 28.74 -11.72
N ALA A 68 -11.20 29.46 -12.58
CA ALA A 68 -11.67 28.92 -13.85
C ALA A 68 -10.55 28.55 -14.83
N SER A 69 -9.35 29.09 -14.65
CA SER A 69 -8.16 28.78 -15.47
C SER A 69 -7.30 27.64 -14.92
N VAL A 70 -7.69 27.03 -13.79
CA VAL A 70 -6.93 25.95 -13.14
C VAL A 70 -6.88 24.73 -14.06
N GLN A 71 -5.67 24.20 -14.24
CA GLN A 71 -5.44 22.96 -14.97
C GLN A 71 -5.10 21.85 -13.99
N ALA A 72 -5.84 20.74 -14.05
CA ALA A 72 -5.50 19.55 -13.30
C ALA A 72 -4.26 18.89 -13.92
N THR A 73 -3.24 18.65 -13.09
CA THR A 73 -2.03 17.93 -13.50
C THR A 73 -1.85 16.71 -12.61
N ARG A 74 -1.19 15.69 -13.17
CA ARG A 74 -0.75 14.49 -12.44
C ARG A 74 0.76 14.44 -12.47
N SER A 75 1.34 13.99 -11.37
CA SER A 75 2.78 13.74 -11.24
C SER A 75 2.98 12.58 -10.28
N TYR A 76 4.04 11.82 -10.50
CA TYR A 76 4.47 10.80 -9.54
C TYR A 76 5.28 11.45 -8.43
N ALA A 77 5.14 10.91 -7.22
CA ALA A 77 5.94 11.33 -6.09
C ALA A 77 7.39 10.87 -6.28
N LYS A 78 8.33 11.64 -5.72
CA LYS A 78 9.75 11.32 -5.70
C LYS A 78 10.09 10.55 -4.43
N GLY A 79 10.94 9.53 -4.59
CA GLY A 79 11.33 8.67 -3.48
C GLY A 79 10.20 7.71 -3.07
N VAL A 80 10.40 7.03 -1.94
CA VAL A 80 9.44 6.07 -1.41
C VAL A 80 8.65 6.68 -0.26
N PHE A 81 7.40 6.26 -0.09
CA PHE A 81 6.59 6.67 1.06
C PHE A 81 7.07 5.99 2.33
N CYS A 82 7.28 6.77 3.39
CA CYS A 82 7.51 6.26 4.73
C CYS A 82 6.17 6.27 5.48
N LEU A 83 5.63 5.08 5.74
CA LEU A 83 4.43 4.91 6.56
C LEU A 83 4.85 4.38 7.92
N ASP A 84 4.49 5.10 8.98
CA ASP A 84 4.55 4.56 10.33
C ASP A 84 3.29 3.73 10.58
N ILE A 85 3.48 2.42 10.62
CA ILE A 85 2.46 1.41 10.89
C ILE A 85 2.68 0.79 12.28
N GLY A 86 3.28 1.56 13.19
CA GLY A 86 3.50 1.16 14.57
C GLY A 86 2.23 0.61 15.20
N PHE A 87 2.29 -0.65 15.61
CA PHE A 87 1.24 -1.36 16.30
C PHE A 87 1.84 -2.01 17.54
N GLY A 88 1.31 -1.69 18.71
CA GLY A 88 1.84 -2.18 19.98
C GLY A 88 1.61 -1.23 21.14
N GLY A 89 2.25 -1.55 22.27
CA GLY A 89 2.05 -0.86 23.55
C GLY A 89 0.85 -1.40 24.32
N ASP A 90 0.72 -0.96 25.57
CA ASP A 90 -0.22 -1.55 26.55
C ASP A 90 -1.67 -1.55 26.06
N LYS A 91 -2.15 -0.46 25.46
CA LYS A 91 -3.53 -0.38 24.95
C LYS A 91 -3.81 -1.35 23.81
N ALA A 92 -2.86 -1.51 22.89
CA ALA A 92 -2.99 -2.47 21.79
C ALA A 92 -2.96 -3.90 22.34
N GLY A 93 -2.04 -4.18 23.26
CA GLY A 93 -1.96 -5.44 24.02
C GLY A 93 -3.30 -5.83 24.66
N ARG A 94 -3.89 -4.93 25.45
CA ARG A 94 -5.21 -5.15 26.05
C ARG A 94 -6.31 -5.38 25.02
N SER A 95 -6.25 -4.72 23.86
CA SER A 95 -7.23 -4.94 22.79
C SER A 95 -7.11 -6.35 22.20
N LEU A 96 -5.90 -6.86 22.01
CA LEU A 96 -5.65 -8.23 21.57
C LEU A 96 -6.25 -9.23 22.57
N VAL A 97 -5.88 -9.09 23.85
CA VAL A 97 -6.33 -9.98 24.93
C VAL A 97 -7.84 -9.93 25.14
N LYS A 98 -8.46 -8.74 25.06
CA LYS A 98 -9.93 -8.62 25.14
C LYS A 98 -10.63 -9.34 23.99
N SER A 99 -10.08 -9.27 22.78
CA SER A 99 -10.68 -9.88 21.59
C SER A 99 -10.64 -11.40 21.67
N THR A 100 -9.49 -11.97 22.08
CA THR A 100 -9.35 -13.42 22.28
C THR A 100 -10.20 -13.91 23.47
N LEU A 101 -10.22 -13.18 24.59
CA LEU A 101 -11.06 -13.51 25.75
C LEU A 101 -12.57 -13.47 25.41
N ALA A 102 -13.00 -12.51 24.60
CA ALA A 102 -14.39 -12.43 24.13
C ALA A 102 -14.76 -13.65 23.28
N LEU A 103 -13.88 -14.08 22.37
CA LEU A 103 -14.10 -15.30 21.59
C LEU A 103 -14.09 -16.55 22.47
N ALA A 104 -13.18 -16.66 23.44
CA ALA A 104 -13.15 -17.78 24.39
C ALA A 104 -14.47 -17.89 25.16
N LYS A 105 -14.99 -16.76 25.67
CA LYS A 105 -16.28 -16.72 26.35
C LYS A 105 -17.42 -17.13 25.43
N ALA A 106 -17.43 -16.64 24.17
CA ALA A 106 -18.43 -17.01 23.18
C ALA A 106 -18.38 -18.51 22.82
N ALA A 107 -17.18 -19.11 22.84
CA ALA A 107 -16.95 -20.54 22.64
C ALA A 107 -17.27 -21.41 23.87
N GLY A 108 -17.74 -20.80 24.97
CA GLY A 108 -18.17 -21.51 26.17
C GLY A 108 -17.08 -21.74 27.22
N ILE A 109 -15.89 -21.15 27.07
CA ILE A 109 -14.84 -21.22 28.10
C ILE A 109 -15.23 -20.28 29.26
N PRO A 110 -15.31 -20.78 30.51
CA PRO A 110 -15.53 -19.95 31.68
C PRO A 110 -14.40 -18.93 31.89
N ILE A 111 -14.74 -17.66 32.17
CA ILE A 111 -13.76 -16.56 32.27
C ILE A 111 -12.84 -16.73 33.49
N ASP A 112 -13.32 -17.37 34.55
CA ASP A 112 -12.57 -17.72 35.75
C ASP A 112 -11.40 -18.68 35.47
N LEU A 113 -11.42 -19.42 34.35
CA LEU A 113 -10.28 -20.22 33.89
C LEU A 113 -9.26 -19.41 33.08
N CYS A 114 -9.62 -18.20 32.63
CA CYS A 114 -8.75 -17.30 31.87
C CYS A 114 -8.00 -16.32 32.80
N THR A 115 -7.32 -16.86 33.80
CA THR A 115 -6.70 -16.09 34.90
C THR A 115 -5.63 -15.11 34.42
N ASP A 116 -4.78 -15.53 33.48
CA ASP A 116 -3.71 -14.68 32.92
C ASP A 116 -4.30 -13.47 32.18
N ALA A 117 -5.32 -13.68 31.35
CA ALA A 117 -6.03 -12.62 30.65
C ALA A 117 -6.72 -11.66 31.61
N VAL A 118 -7.48 -12.18 32.59
CA VAL A 118 -8.19 -11.34 33.57
C VAL A 118 -7.20 -10.53 34.39
N GLY A 119 -6.12 -11.16 34.87
CA GLY A 119 -5.09 -10.49 35.67
C GLY A 119 -4.40 -9.35 34.90
N TYR A 120 -4.02 -9.59 33.64
CA TYR A 120 -3.41 -8.54 32.81
C TYR A 120 -4.39 -7.39 32.55
N LEU A 121 -5.65 -7.70 32.23
CA LEU A 121 -6.66 -6.68 31.95
C LEU A 121 -7.05 -5.85 33.19
N GLN A 122 -6.86 -6.38 34.40
CA GLN A 122 -7.12 -5.74 35.69
C GLN A 122 -5.87 -5.14 36.35
N ASP A 123 -4.73 -5.07 35.64
CA ASP A 123 -3.48 -4.52 36.18
C ASP A 123 -2.89 -5.31 37.37
N SER A 124 -3.24 -6.58 37.52
CA SER A 124 -2.75 -7.45 38.59
C SER A 124 -1.73 -8.50 38.13
N ALA A 125 -1.45 -8.57 36.82
CA ALA A 125 -0.50 -9.51 36.23
C ALA A 125 0.25 -8.85 35.04
N PRO A 126 1.45 -9.35 34.67
CA PRO A 126 2.16 -8.89 33.49
C PRO A 126 1.40 -9.20 32.18
N PRO A 127 1.82 -8.63 31.04
CA PRO A 127 1.27 -8.97 29.73
C PRO A 127 1.29 -10.48 29.45
N CYS A 128 0.17 -10.99 28.97
CA CYS A 128 -0.02 -12.40 28.62
C CYS A 128 -0.11 -12.62 27.10
N PHE A 129 0.74 -11.91 26.35
CA PHE A 129 0.81 -12.05 24.89
C PHE A 129 2.23 -11.76 24.39
N GLY A 130 2.55 -12.27 23.20
CA GLY A 130 3.77 -11.95 22.46
C GLY A 130 3.56 -12.05 20.95
N TYR A 131 4.49 -11.47 20.18
CA TYR A 131 4.43 -11.50 18.72
C TYR A 131 5.00 -12.80 18.17
N TYR A 132 4.41 -13.27 17.06
CA TYR A 132 4.79 -14.55 16.46
C TYR A 132 4.94 -14.43 14.95
N PHE A 133 6.17 -14.61 14.47
CA PHE A 133 6.52 -14.47 13.04
C PHE A 133 7.43 -15.59 12.50
N VAL A 134 7.82 -16.58 13.31
CA VAL A 134 8.69 -17.68 12.85
C VAL A 134 8.04 -18.57 11.80
N ARG A 135 6.71 -18.73 11.84
CA ARG A 135 5.92 -19.41 10.79
C ARG A 135 4.51 -18.85 10.71
N ASP A 136 3.78 -19.22 9.66
CA ASP A 136 2.35 -18.94 9.58
C ASP A 136 1.54 -19.94 10.39
N LEU A 137 0.64 -19.43 11.25
CA LEU A 137 -0.25 -20.25 12.06
C LEU A 137 -1.57 -20.55 11.36
N ILE A 138 -1.91 -19.83 10.28
CA ILE A 138 -3.11 -20.10 9.50
C ILE A 138 -2.81 -21.20 8.48
N VAL A 139 -3.49 -22.33 8.65
CA VAL A 139 -3.41 -23.46 7.72
C VAL A 139 -4.13 -23.07 6.43
N GLU A 140 -3.49 -23.32 5.28
CA GLU A 140 -4.04 -22.99 3.95
C GLU A 140 -4.47 -21.52 3.81
N ARG A 141 -3.61 -20.61 4.30
CA ARG A 141 -3.89 -19.16 4.26
C ARG A 141 -4.33 -18.69 2.87
N PRO A 142 -5.46 -17.96 2.78
CA PRO A 142 -5.87 -17.36 1.51
C PRO A 142 -4.90 -16.24 1.09
N ALA A 143 -4.49 -16.26 -0.17
CA ALA A 143 -3.55 -15.30 -0.72
C ALA A 143 -4.15 -13.89 -0.81
N ALA A 144 -3.32 -12.86 -0.57
CA ALA A 144 -3.65 -11.45 -0.77
C ALA A 144 -4.86 -10.91 0.04
N ILE A 145 -5.27 -11.58 1.12
CA ILE A 145 -6.33 -11.10 1.99
C ILE A 145 -5.71 -10.46 3.26
N PRO A 146 -6.01 -9.18 3.57
CA PRO A 146 -5.57 -8.53 4.80
C PRO A 146 -6.44 -9.00 5.97
N LEU A 147 -6.21 -10.22 6.45
CA LEU A 147 -7.09 -10.88 7.42
C LEU A 147 -7.25 -10.12 8.74
N HIS A 148 -8.49 -10.08 9.23
CA HIS A 148 -8.78 -9.94 10.66
C HIS A 148 -9.15 -11.34 11.17
N CYS A 149 -8.33 -11.93 12.04
CA CYS A 149 -8.54 -13.28 12.55
C CYS A 149 -8.30 -13.35 14.05
N ILE A 150 -9.27 -13.88 14.78
CA ILE A 150 -9.17 -14.22 16.19
C ILE A 150 -9.44 -15.72 16.29
N ALA A 151 -8.54 -16.47 16.92
CA ALA A 151 -8.75 -17.89 17.19
C ALA A 151 -8.48 -18.21 18.65
N ILE A 152 -9.10 -19.27 19.15
CA ILE A 152 -8.85 -19.82 20.48
C ILE A 152 -8.71 -21.33 20.40
N GLU A 153 -7.84 -21.87 21.24
CA GLU A 153 -7.67 -23.29 21.47
C GLU A 153 -7.46 -23.53 22.96
N ALA A 154 -8.29 -24.37 23.56
CA ALA A 154 -8.12 -24.85 24.93
C ALA A 154 -8.01 -26.37 24.89
N THR A 155 -6.92 -26.92 25.42
CA THR A 155 -6.72 -28.38 25.44
C THR A 155 -6.28 -28.86 26.82
N PRO A 156 -6.91 -29.92 27.36
CA PRO A 156 -6.49 -30.48 28.64
C PRO A 156 -5.10 -31.13 28.59
N ASP A 157 -4.61 -31.50 27.40
CA ASP A 157 -3.33 -32.19 27.23
C ASP A 157 -2.15 -31.30 27.58
N THR A 158 -2.17 -30.03 27.15
CA THR A 158 -1.18 -29.02 27.55
C THR A 158 -1.61 -28.26 28.81
N GLY A 159 -2.90 -28.29 29.14
CA GLY A 159 -3.48 -27.49 30.21
C GLY A 159 -3.55 -26.00 29.87
N LEU A 160 -3.40 -25.61 28.61
CA LEU A 160 -3.39 -24.21 28.20
C LEU A 160 -4.71 -23.79 27.57
N ILE A 161 -5.04 -22.52 27.76
CA ILE A 161 -6.06 -21.78 27.01
C ILE A 161 -5.31 -20.73 26.20
N LEU A 162 -5.18 -20.96 24.90
CA LEU A 162 -4.43 -20.11 23.99
C LEU A 162 -5.39 -19.32 23.08
N GLY A 163 -4.94 -18.13 22.71
CA GLY A 163 -5.57 -17.27 21.74
C GLY A 163 -4.58 -16.85 20.67
N TYR A 164 -5.10 -16.61 19.47
CA TYR A 164 -4.39 -15.98 18.37
C TYR A 164 -5.15 -14.71 17.99
N ALA A 165 -4.42 -13.63 17.76
CA ALA A 165 -4.99 -12.42 17.20
C ALA A 165 -4.12 -11.92 16.04
N GLU A 166 -4.76 -11.76 14.89
CA GLU A 166 -4.16 -11.23 13.68
C GLU A 166 -4.97 -10.07 13.12
N TYR A 167 -4.28 -8.96 12.87
CA TYR A 167 -4.87 -7.78 12.23
C TYR A 167 -4.18 -7.44 10.92
N PHE A 168 -4.99 -7.23 9.89
CA PHE A 168 -4.62 -6.89 8.52
C PHE A 168 -3.61 -7.84 7.87
N GLY A 169 -3.50 -9.07 8.36
CA GLY A 169 -2.54 -10.06 7.86
C GLY A 169 -1.10 -9.91 8.39
N VAL A 170 -0.80 -8.83 9.13
CA VAL A 170 0.57 -8.35 9.39
C VAL A 170 0.91 -8.13 10.85
N HIS A 171 -0.09 -7.97 11.74
CA HIS A 171 0.12 -7.91 13.18
C HIS A 171 -0.35 -9.21 13.79
N ARG A 172 0.58 -10.08 14.17
CA ARG A 172 0.30 -11.46 14.60
C ARG A 172 0.76 -11.65 16.04
N ALA A 173 -0.15 -12.01 16.93
CA ALA A 173 0.14 -12.23 18.34
C ALA A 173 -0.50 -13.51 18.85
N VAL A 174 0.23 -14.20 19.73
CA VAL A 174 -0.28 -15.32 20.52
C VAL A 174 -0.53 -14.82 21.94
N VAL A 175 -1.62 -15.27 22.54
CA VAL A 175 -2.10 -14.88 23.85
C VAL A 175 -2.27 -16.13 24.70
N CYS A 176 -1.70 -16.19 25.91
CA CYS A 176 -2.09 -17.20 26.89
C CYS A 176 -3.20 -16.61 27.75
N LEU A 177 -4.42 -17.13 27.58
CA LEU A 177 -5.58 -16.68 28.33
C LEU A 177 -5.60 -17.24 29.75
N GLY A 178 -5.12 -18.47 29.92
CA GLY A 178 -5.05 -19.14 31.22
C GLY A 178 -4.35 -20.50 31.14
N ARG A 179 -4.03 -21.03 32.31
CA ARG A 179 -3.28 -22.28 32.51
C ARG A 179 -4.11 -23.26 33.34
N GLU A 180 -3.57 -24.47 33.51
CA GLU A 180 -4.19 -25.56 34.28
C GLU A 180 -5.59 -25.96 33.78
N TYR A 181 -5.87 -25.78 32.49
CA TYR A 181 -7.13 -26.19 31.90
C TYR A 181 -7.34 -27.70 32.02
N ARG A 182 -8.51 -28.11 32.51
CA ARG A 182 -8.93 -29.52 32.65
C ARG A 182 -10.28 -29.80 31.99
N GLY A 183 -10.81 -28.83 31.25
CA GLY A 183 -12.08 -28.95 30.56
C GLY A 183 -11.98 -29.78 29.27
N LYS A 184 -13.11 -29.87 28.56
CA LYS A 184 -13.15 -30.49 27.23
C LYS A 184 -12.33 -29.65 26.25
N ALA A 185 -11.62 -30.28 25.30
CA ALA A 185 -10.96 -29.55 24.23
C ALA A 185 -11.95 -28.63 23.47
N VAL A 186 -11.58 -27.36 23.29
CA VAL A 186 -12.36 -26.34 22.59
C VAL A 186 -11.48 -25.68 21.53
N ARG A 187 -12.01 -25.51 20.32
CA ARG A 187 -11.42 -24.69 19.26
C ARG A 187 -12.49 -23.79 18.66
N ALA A 188 -12.17 -22.53 18.43
CA ALA A 188 -13.04 -21.62 17.71
C ALA A 188 -12.22 -20.56 16.96
N THR A 189 -12.71 -20.17 15.78
CA THR A 189 -12.10 -19.14 14.94
C THR A 189 -13.17 -18.15 14.48
N TYR A 190 -12.84 -16.87 14.54
CA TYR A 190 -13.56 -15.79 13.89
C TYR A 190 -12.61 -15.07 12.94
N ALA A 191 -12.88 -15.13 11.63
CA ALA A 191 -12.05 -14.46 10.64
C ALA A 191 -12.89 -13.76 9.57
N LEU A 192 -12.37 -12.65 9.04
CA LEU A 192 -12.97 -11.92 7.92
C LEU A 192 -11.94 -11.16 7.08
N ASP A 193 -12.34 -10.81 5.86
CA ASP A 193 -11.69 -9.77 5.06
C ASP A 193 -12.28 -8.40 5.45
N PRO A 194 -11.51 -7.50 6.08
CA PRO A 194 -12.00 -6.21 6.54
C PRO A 194 -12.35 -5.23 5.41
N ARG A 195 -11.94 -5.52 4.17
CA ARG A 195 -12.29 -4.71 2.99
C ARG A 195 -13.73 -4.94 2.55
N THR A 196 -14.21 -6.19 2.69
CA THR A 196 -15.52 -6.63 2.17
C THR A 196 -16.50 -7.01 3.27
N GLY A 197 -16.02 -7.31 4.47
CA GLY A 197 -16.81 -7.89 5.56
C GLY A 197 -17.09 -9.39 5.41
N THR A 198 -16.57 -10.03 4.35
CA THR A 198 -16.78 -11.46 4.11
C THR A 198 -16.09 -12.29 5.19
N GLN A 199 -16.85 -13.12 5.89
CA GLN A 199 -16.32 -14.06 6.87
C GLN A 199 -15.60 -15.22 6.17
N LEU A 200 -14.53 -15.69 6.82
CA LEU A 200 -13.67 -16.74 6.32
C LEU A 200 -13.64 -17.89 7.34
N ASN A 201 -13.73 -19.12 6.84
CA ASN A 201 -13.56 -20.30 7.68
C ASN A 201 -12.09 -20.72 7.63
N LEU A 202 -11.35 -20.40 8.70
CA LEU A 202 -9.90 -20.61 8.78
C LEU A 202 -9.56 -21.53 9.94
N ASN A 203 -8.55 -22.38 9.69
CA ASN A 203 -7.93 -23.20 10.73
C ASN A 203 -6.65 -22.53 11.20
N VAL A 204 -6.48 -22.41 12.52
CA VAL A 204 -5.27 -21.86 13.14
C VAL A 204 -4.63 -22.94 13.99
N ASP A 205 -3.34 -23.17 13.78
CA ASP A 205 -2.55 -24.12 14.56
C ASP A 205 -1.98 -23.44 15.81
N LEU A 206 -2.56 -23.74 16.97
CA LEU A 206 -2.14 -23.26 18.28
C LEU A 206 -1.57 -24.38 19.15
N SER A 207 -0.88 -25.35 18.53
CA SER A 207 -0.27 -26.50 19.21
C SER A 207 1.01 -26.13 19.98
N PHE A 208 0.91 -25.17 20.90
CA PHE A 208 2.00 -24.70 21.74
C PHE A 208 1.94 -25.31 23.15
N ASN A 209 3.12 -25.51 23.75
CA ASN A 209 3.29 -25.86 25.16
C ASN A 209 3.76 -24.65 25.99
N GLU A 210 4.03 -24.84 27.28
CA GLU A 210 4.47 -23.75 28.16
C GLU A 210 5.81 -23.13 27.76
N THR A 211 6.78 -23.94 27.34
CA THR A 211 8.08 -23.48 26.86
C THR A 211 7.92 -22.60 25.62
N ASP A 212 7.07 -23.00 24.67
CA ASP A 212 6.78 -22.18 23.50
C ASP A 212 6.19 -20.81 23.90
N VAL A 213 5.27 -20.78 24.86
CA VAL A 213 4.66 -19.54 25.35
C VAL A 213 5.71 -18.62 25.99
N GLU A 214 6.63 -19.18 26.77
CA GLU A 214 7.75 -18.42 27.36
C GLU A 214 8.66 -17.82 26.28
N GLU A 215 9.05 -18.61 25.28
CA GLU A 215 9.88 -18.13 24.16
C GLU A 215 9.17 -17.04 23.33
N ILE A 216 7.86 -17.13 23.18
CA ILE A 216 7.03 -16.09 22.53
C ILE A 216 7.05 -14.79 23.32
N TYR A 217 6.97 -14.85 24.65
CA TYR A 217 6.96 -13.66 25.51
C TYR A 217 8.34 -13.02 25.63
N ASP A 218 9.39 -13.82 25.53
CA ASP A 218 10.78 -13.37 25.45
C ASP A 218 11.17 -12.84 24.06
N TYR A 219 10.20 -12.70 23.14
CA TYR A 219 10.37 -12.21 21.77
C TYR A 219 11.34 -13.06 20.93
N GLN A 220 11.60 -14.31 21.31
CA GLN A 220 12.44 -15.22 20.54
C GLN A 220 11.73 -15.67 19.24
N MET A 221 10.40 -15.58 19.22
CA MET A 221 9.55 -15.92 18.07
C MET A 221 9.20 -14.71 17.19
N ASP A 222 9.80 -13.55 17.45
CA ASP A 222 9.55 -12.31 16.73
C ASP A 222 10.56 -12.09 15.59
N ASP A 223 10.47 -12.92 14.54
CA ASP A 223 11.41 -12.90 13.42
C ASP A 223 11.19 -11.76 12.42
N ILE A 224 12.26 -11.04 12.08
CA ILE A 224 12.24 -9.92 11.12
C ILE A 224 11.90 -10.40 9.71
N ALA A 225 12.47 -11.51 9.26
CA ALA A 225 12.20 -12.02 7.92
C ALA A 225 10.75 -12.49 7.78
N GLY A 226 10.21 -13.14 8.82
CA GLY A 226 8.82 -13.52 8.95
C GLY A 226 7.86 -12.33 8.95
N ARG A 227 8.20 -11.23 9.64
CA ARG A 227 7.47 -9.96 9.53
C ARG A 227 7.45 -9.46 8.09
N GLN A 228 8.61 -9.39 7.44
CA GLN A 228 8.71 -8.94 6.04
C GLN A 228 7.88 -9.81 5.09
N ALA A 229 7.89 -11.14 5.30
CA ALA A 229 7.08 -12.08 4.52
C ALA A 229 5.58 -11.84 4.74
N ALA A 230 5.15 -11.64 5.99
CA ALA A 230 3.75 -11.32 6.31
C ALA A 230 3.28 -10.02 5.63
N PHE A 231 4.10 -8.96 5.68
CA PHE A 231 3.84 -7.72 4.95
C PHE A 231 3.77 -7.94 3.45
N GLY A 232 4.75 -8.65 2.88
CA GLY A 232 4.81 -8.95 1.45
C GLY A 232 3.59 -9.72 0.96
N ALA A 233 3.09 -10.69 1.74
CA ALA A 233 1.94 -11.52 1.38
C ALA A 233 0.63 -10.71 1.22
N VAL A 234 0.52 -9.57 1.91
CA VAL A 234 -0.66 -8.70 1.87
C VAL A 234 -0.45 -7.53 0.89
N PHE A 235 0.64 -6.80 1.03
CA PHE A 235 0.85 -5.56 0.29
C PHE A 235 1.34 -5.79 -1.13
N SER A 236 2.18 -6.80 -1.39
CA SER A 236 2.76 -6.99 -2.73
C SER A 236 1.70 -7.27 -3.81
N PRO A 237 0.73 -8.20 -3.59
CA PRO A 237 -0.32 -8.44 -4.58
C PRO A 237 -1.19 -7.19 -4.82
N TYR A 238 -1.55 -6.46 -3.75
CA TYR A 238 -2.32 -5.23 -3.87
C TYR A 238 -1.58 -4.14 -4.66
N LEU A 239 -0.29 -3.96 -4.38
CA LEU A 239 0.53 -3.00 -5.11
C LEU A 239 0.73 -3.42 -6.58
N GLN A 240 0.86 -4.72 -6.87
CA GLN A 240 0.93 -5.22 -8.25
C GLN A 240 -0.36 -4.92 -9.02
N GLU A 241 -1.52 -5.18 -8.43
CA GLU A 241 -2.82 -4.87 -9.04
C GLU A 241 -2.95 -3.36 -9.32
N LYS A 242 -2.64 -2.51 -8.34
CA LYS A 242 -2.69 -1.05 -8.53
C LYS A 242 -1.72 -0.56 -9.59
N ARG A 243 -0.51 -1.14 -9.67
CA ARG A 243 0.45 -0.81 -10.73
C ARG A 243 -0.06 -1.22 -12.11
N LYS A 244 -0.74 -2.37 -12.23
CA LYS A 244 -1.35 -2.81 -13.50
C LYS A 244 -2.44 -1.85 -13.95
N THR A 245 -3.37 -1.49 -13.06
CA THR A 245 -4.45 -0.54 -13.37
C THR A 245 -3.90 0.84 -13.76
N GLU A 246 -2.88 1.33 -13.06
CA GLU A 246 -2.26 2.62 -13.41
C GLU A 246 -1.54 2.54 -14.76
N TRP A 247 -0.86 1.43 -15.07
CA TRP A 247 -0.23 1.23 -16.36
C TRP A 247 -1.25 1.31 -17.52
N GLU A 248 -2.41 0.67 -17.37
CA GLU A 248 -3.49 0.75 -18.36
C GLU A 248 -3.96 2.20 -18.58
N CYS A 249 -4.08 2.99 -17.50
CA CYS A 249 -4.39 4.41 -17.58
C CYS A 249 -3.29 5.19 -18.31
N VAL A 250 -2.02 4.96 -17.95
CA VAL A 250 -0.86 5.62 -18.54
C VAL A 250 -0.78 5.33 -20.04
N VAL A 251 -0.97 4.09 -20.46
CA VAL A 251 -0.97 3.72 -21.88
C VAL A 251 -2.06 4.47 -22.64
N LYS A 252 -3.28 4.48 -22.12
CA LYS A 252 -4.42 5.18 -22.73
C LYS A 252 -4.16 6.69 -22.86
N ASP A 253 -3.68 7.32 -21.79
CA ASP A 253 -3.42 8.76 -21.76
C ASP A 253 -2.23 9.12 -22.67
N ALA A 254 -1.16 8.31 -22.66
CA ALA A 254 0.01 8.49 -23.50
C ALA A 254 -0.31 8.36 -24.99
N LEU A 255 -1.12 7.37 -25.38
CA LEU A 255 -1.59 7.22 -26.77
C LEU A 255 -2.48 8.38 -27.20
N SER A 256 -3.45 8.76 -26.36
CA SER A 256 -4.35 9.88 -26.65
C SER A 256 -3.55 11.17 -26.86
N TYR A 257 -2.58 11.42 -25.98
CA TYR A 257 -1.64 12.54 -26.13
C TYR A 257 -0.82 12.43 -27.42
N ALA A 258 -0.24 11.27 -27.70
CA ALA A 258 0.58 11.06 -28.88
C ALA A 258 -0.20 11.29 -30.19
N TRP A 259 -1.44 10.80 -30.28
CA TRP A 259 -2.29 11.01 -31.47
C TRP A 259 -2.66 12.49 -31.68
N LEU A 260 -2.96 13.20 -30.60
CA LEU A 260 -3.30 14.62 -30.68
C LEU A 260 -2.11 15.51 -31.06
N ASN A 261 -0.89 15.02 -30.85
CA ASN A 261 0.33 15.83 -30.97
C ASN A 261 1.34 15.30 -32.01
N CYS A 262 1.05 14.21 -32.72
CA CYS A 262 1.96 13.65 -33.72
C CYS A 262 2.03 14.44 -35.02
N GLY A 263 1.11 15.39 -35.23
CA GLY A 263 1.04 16.22 -36.43
C GLY A 263 0.34 15.55 -37.62
N ALA A 264 -0.16 14.31 -37.46
CA ALA A 264 -0.93 13.63 -38.49
C ALA A 264 -2.25 14.36 -38.76
N THR A 265 -2.64 14.40 -40.03
CA THR A 265 -3.95 14.94 -40.41
C THR A 265 -5.04 13.92 -40.07
N PRO A 266 -6.18 14.33 -39.46
CA PRO A 266 -7.28 13.43 -39.21
C PRO A 266 -7.76 12.74 -40.50
N ASN A 267 -8.08 11.44 -40.41
CA ASN A 267 -8.55 10.60 -41.52
C ASN A 267 -7.56 10.36 -42.67
N THR A 268 -6.26 10.61 -42.47
CA THR A 268 -5.20 10.20 -43.41
C THR A 268 -4.43 8.98 -42.91
N MET A 269 -3.83 8.21 -43.82
CA MET A 269 -2.92 7.13 -43.46
C MET A 269 -1.67 7.71 -42.76
N LEU A 270 -1.26 7.08 -41.65
CA LEU A 270 -0.06 7.48 -40.92
C LEU A 270 1.20 7.19 -41.74
N THR A 271 2.02 8.22 -41.94
CA THR A 271 3.37 8.10 -42.50
C THR A 271 4.33 7.49 -41.50
N ILE A 272 5.53 7.09 -41.95
CA ILE A 272 6.59 6.63 -41.04
C ILE A 272 6.98 7.73 -40.04
N ALA A 273 7.00 8.99 -40.48
CA ALA A 273 7.30 10.13 -39.61
C ALA A 273 6.25 10.30 -38.50
N ASP A 274 4.96 10.15 -38.84
CA ASP A 274 3.86 10.21 -37.86
C ASP A 274 3.99 9.09 -36.82
N LYS A 275 4.30 7.87 -37.29
CA LYS A 275 4.50 6.71 -36.41
C LYS A 275 5.69 6.89 -35.46
N LEU A 276 6.81 7.42 -35.96
CA LEU A 276 7.97 7.75 -35.12
C LEU A 276 7.65 8.85 -34.10
N ALA A 277 6.89 9.87 -34.51
CA ALA A 277 6.44 10.92 -33.60
C ALA A 277 5.53 10.35 -32.50
N ILE A 278 4.62 9.44 -32.85
CA ILE A 278 3.76 8.74 -31.88
C ILE A 278 4.59 7.97 -30.87
N VAL A 279 5.55 7.15 -31.32
CA VAL A 279 6.42 6.35 -30.43
C VAL A 279 7.14 7.26 -29.44
N ARG A 280 7.72 8.37 -29.90
CA ARG A 280 8.41 9.33 -29.05
C ARG A 280 7.47 9.97 -28.02
N LEU A 281 6.33 10.51 -28.47
CA LEU A 281 5.37 11.21 -27.61
C LEU A 281 4.72 10.28 -26.59
N PHE A 282 4.49 9.02 -26.97
CA PHE A 282 4.05 7.97 -26.05
C PHE A 282 5.12 7.74 -24.96
N GLY A 283 6.37 7.54 -25.36
CA GLY A 283 7.50 7.36 -24.45
C GLY A 283 7.62 8.51 -23.44
N ASP A 284 7.56 9.76 -23.91
CA ASP A 284 7.63 10.96 -23.06
C ASP A 284 6.56 10.96 -21.94
N LYS A 285 5.39 10.37 -22.19
CA LYS A 285 4.30 10.26 -21.21
C LYS A 285 4.37 8.99 -20.35
N ALA A 286 4.87 7.89 -20.88
CA ALA A 286 4.94 6.59 -20.19
C ALA A 286 6.16 6.46 -19.26
N ILE A 287 7.31 7.04 -19.64
CA ILE A 287 8.59 6.92 -18.90
C ILE A 287 8.48 7.34 -17.43
N PRO A 288 7.78 8.43 -17.04
CA PRO A 288 7.65 8.80 -15.63
C PRO A 288 7.04 7.70 -14.76
N PHE A 289 6.06 6.94 -15.27
CA PHE A 289 5.49 5.80 -14.57
C PHE A 289 6.52 4.68 -14.38
N LEU A 290 7.18 4.28 -15.47
CA LEU A 290 8.16 3.19 -15.46
C LEU A 290 9.36 3.51 -14.55
N THR A 291 9.81 4.76 -14.54
CA THR A 291 10.95 5.16 -13.71
C THR A 291 10.55 5.40 -12.25
N GLN A 292 9.46 6.14 -11.99
CA GLN A 292 9.13 6.60 -10.64
C GLN A 292 8.20 5.64 -9.88
N ALA A 293 7.32 4.92 -10.57
CA ALA A 293 6.40 3.97 -9.95
C ALA A 293 6.87 2.51 -10.02
N GLN A 294 7.58 2.12 -11.09
CA GLN A 294 8.17 0.77 -11.21
C GLN A 294 9.65 0.72 -10.80
N GLY A 295 10.31 1.86 -10.63
CA GLY A 295 11.71 1.93 -10.22
C GLY A 295 12.70 1.51 -11.29
N TRP A 296 12.31 1.52 -12.58
CA TRP A 296 13.19 1.10 -13.66
C TRP A 296 14.23 2.17 -14.00
N ASP A 297 15.38 1.72 -14.49
CA ASP A 297 16.35 2.61 -15.12
C ASP A 297 15.72 3.33 -16.33
N VAL A 298 16.15 4.56 -16.57
CA VAL A 298 15.57 5.42 -17.61
C VAL A 298 15.74 4.83 -19.02
N GLN A 299 16.83 4.11 -19.30
CA GLN A 299 17.06 3.49 -20.60
C GLN A 299 16.18 2.26 -20.77
N VAL A 300 16.07 1.43 -19.73
CA VAL A 300 15.17 0.27 -19.72
C VAL A 300 13.70 0.70 -19.89
N ALA A 301 13.29 1.75 -19.16
CA ALA A 301 11.97 2.34 -19.27
C ALA A 301 11.69 2.87 -20.68
N ARG A 302 12.66 3.57 -21.28
CA ARG A 302 12.53 4.09 -22.64
C ARG A 302 12.37 2.98 -23.66
N HIS A 303 13.25 1.99 -23.63
CA HIS A 303 13.22 0.85 -24.55
C HIS A 303 11.88 0.09 -24.46
N TYR A 304 11.40 -0.17 -23.23
CA TYR A 304 10.11 -0.83 -23.05
C TYR A 304 8.93 0.00 -23.57
N ALA A 305 8.91 1.30 -23.30
CA ALA A 305 7.85 2.17 -23.80
C ALA A 305 7.82 2.22 -25.34
N GLU A 306 9.00 2.23 -25.98
CA GLU A 306 9.14 2.16 -27.43
C GLU A 306 8.62 0.82 -27.98
N LEU A 307 8.98 -0.30 -27.37
CA LEU A 307 8.48 -1.63 -27.76
C LEU A 307 6.95 -1.70 -27.69
N VAL A 308 6.35 -1.22 -26.60
CA VAL A 308 4.89 -1.19 -26.42
C VAL A 308 4.23 -0.33 -27.50
N ALA A 309 4.76 0.87 -27.76
CA ALA A 309 4.22 1.74 -28.80
C ALA A 309 4.32 1.12 -30.21
N CYS A 310 5.45 0.46 -30.51
CA CYS A 310 5.65 -0.25 -31.78
C CYS A 310 4.66 -1.42 -31.93
N GLN A 311 4.43 -2.20 -30.87
CA GLN A 311 3.43 -3.28 -30.87
C GLN A 311 2.02 -2.74 -31.14
N ILE A 312 1.63 -1.65 -30.49
CA ILE A 312 0.32 -1.00 -30.70
C ILE A 312 0.16 -0.52 -32.16
N LEU A 313 1.24 -0.03 -32.76
CA LEU A 313 1.26 0.45 -34.14
C LEU A 313 1.45 -0.67 -35.20
N ASN A 314 1.55 -1.93 -34.77
CA ASN A 314 1.93 -3.07 -35.62
C ASN A 314 3.20 -2.82 -36.43
N LEU A 315 4.20 -2.20 -35.80
CA LEU A 315 5.52 -1.99 -36.39
C LEU A 315 6.43 -3.17 -36.04
N ALA A 316 7.21 -3.69 -36.99
CA ALA A 316 8.19 -4.72 -36.67
C ALA A 316 9.34 -4.07 -35.89
N ALA A 317 9.78 -4.69 -34.79
CA ALA A 317 10.93 -4.20 -34.02
C ALA A 317 12.21 -4.14 -34.88
N SER A 318 12.30 -4.95 -35.94
CA SER A 318 13.38 -4.95 -36.94
C SER A 318 13.41 -3.72 -37.85
N ASP A 319 12.31 -2.96 -37.92
CA ASP A 319 12.21 -1.76 -38.76
C ASP A 319 12.98 -0.57 -38.16
N PHE A 320 13.48 -0.72 -36.92
CA PHE A 320 14.19 0.32 -36.20
C PHE A 320 15.52 -0.19 -35.63
N ARG A 321 16.63 0.17 -36.29
CA ARG A 321 17.96 0.08 -35.66
C ARG A 321 18.19 1.35 -34.88
N PHE A 322 17.94 1.32 -33.57
CA PHE A 322 18.58 2.25 -32.66
C PHE A 322 19.95 1.68 -32.30
N GLU A 323 21.01 2.47 -32.47
CA GLU A 323 22.37 2.05 -32.14
C GLU A 323 22.46 1.75 -30.63
N ASP A 324 22.37 0.47 -30.29
CA ASP A 324 22.61 -0.01 -28.93
C ASP A 324 24.12 0.01 -28.65
N LYS A 325 24.55 0.89 -27.74
CA LYS A 325 25.93 0.92 -27.21
C LYS A 325 26.03 0.30 -25.81
N SER A 326 24.98 -0.34 -25.31
CA SER A 326 25.00 -0.95 -23.98
C SER A 326 24.72 -2.43 -24.08
N GLY A 327 25.78 -3.23 -24.11
CA GLY A 327 25.69 -4.69 -23.98
C GLY A 327 25.08 -5.09 -22.64
N TYR A 328 23.76 -5.25 -22.58
CA TYR A 328 23.06 -5.84 -21.45
C TYR A 328 22.14 -6.98 -21.88
N SER A 329 22.30 -8.08 -21.16
CA SER A 329 21.58 -9.36 -21.33
C SER A 329 20.10 -9.23 -21.02
N GLN A 330 19.27 -9.81 -21.87
CA GLN A 330 17.82 -9.95 -21.71
C GLN A 330 17.49 -10.89 -20.55
N THR A 331 17.07 -10.35 -19.42
CA THR A 331 16.23 -11.05 -18.43
C THR A 331 15.24 -10.06 -17.84
N ALA A 332 14.22 -9.69 -18.62
CA ALA A 332 12.97 -9.17 -18.09
C ALA A 332 11.89 -10.14 -18.55
N GLU A 333 11.39 -10.97 -17.64
CA GLU A 333 10.21 -11.78 -17.92
C GLU A 333 9.05 -10.86 -18.29
N PRO A 334 8.29 -11.17 -19.35
CA PRO A 334 7.13 -10.37 -19.70
C PRO A 334 6.03 -10.62 -18.68
N LEU A 335 5.61 -9.56 -17.99
CA LEU A 335 4.34 -9.53 -17.26
C LEU A 335 3.20 -9.56 -18.28
N PHE A 336 2.72 -10.77 -18.59
CA PHE A 336 1.37 -11.03 -19.08
C PHE A 336 0.54 -11.58 -17.93
#